data_AF-A0A950LWC6-F1
#
_entry.id   AF-A0A950LWC6-F1
#
_cell.length_a   1.000
_cell.length_b   1.000
_cell.length_c   1.000
_cell.angle_alpha   90.00
_cell.angle_beta   90.00
_cell.angle_gamma   90.00
#
_symmetry.space_group_name_H-M   'P 1'
#
loop_
_entity.id
_entity.type
_entity.pdbx_description
1 polymer ?
#
loop_
_entity_poly.entity_id
_entity_poly.type
_entity_poly.pdbx_seq_one_letter_code
_entity_poly.pdbx_strand_id
1 'polypeptide(L)' 'LSNLLGLSADAFNNRLHVTRPVLPSFISELDFRRIKVGDSVIDLHFASTGQGEIQVEVRNNTGSVKVEVEQQEKRLEAA' A
#
# COMPACT_ATOMS: atom_id res chain seq x y z
N LEU A 1 -11.33 -8.45 4.12
CA LEU A 1 -10.94 -7.20 3.43
C LEU A 1 -9.46 -6.83 3.61
N SER A 2 -8.79 -7.23 4.71
CA SER A 2 -7.34 -7.03 4.92
C SER A 2 -6.42 -7.73 3.91
N ASN A 3 -6.89 -8.79 3.25
CA ASN A 3 -6.02 -9.66 2.44
C ASN A 3 -5.82 -9.21 0.98
N LEU A 4 -6.46 -8.13 0.51
CA LEU A 4 -6.36 -7.71 -0.90
C LEU A 4 -5.17 -6.78 -1.16
N LEU A 5 -4.76 -5.98 -0.17
CA LEU A 5 -3.71 -4.96 -0.35
C LEU A 5 -2.38 -5.32 0.31
N GLY A 6 -2.36 -6.41 1.07
CA GLY A 6 -1.19 -6.83 1.86
C GLY A 6 -0.72 -5.78 2.86
N LEU A 7 -1.66 -5.07 3.48
CA LEU A 7 -1.37 -4.09 4.53
C LEU A 7 -1.05 -4.81 5.84
N SER A 8 0.14 -4.58 6.38
CA SER A 8 0.55 -5.06 7.71
C SER A 8 1.20 -3.94 8.50
N ALA A 9 0.65 -3.65 9.69
CA ALA A 9 1.16 -2.61 10.58
C ALA A 9 2.07 -3.23 11.64
N ASP A 10 3.32 -2.79 11.67
CA ASP A 10 4.27 -3.06 12.75
C ASP A 10 4.44 -1.78 13.58
N ALA A 11 3.55 -1.62 14.55
CA ALA A 11 3.53 -0.46 15.43
C ALA A 11 4.76 -0.37 16.33
N PHE A 12 5.36 -1.50 16.73
CA PHE A 12 6.55 -1.51 17.59
C PHE A 12 7.76 -0.92 16.89
N ASN A 13 7.89 -1.17 15.58
CA ASN A 13 9.00 -0.65 14.77
C ASN A 13 8.64 0.62 13.98
N ASN A 14 7.45 1.20 14.19
CA ASN A 14 6.92 2.33 13.41
C ASN A 14 6.96 2.07 11.90
N ARG A 15 6.50 0.90 11.47
CA ARG A 15 6.50 0.50 10.06
C ARG A 15 5.10 0.12 9.59
N LEU A 16 4.81 0.49 8.35
CA LEU A 16 3.65 0.02 7.61
C LEU A 16 4.14 -0.67 6.34
N HIS A 17 3.87 -1.96 6.25
CA HIS A 17 4.22 -2.79 5.11
C HIS A 17 3.04 -2.86 4.15
N VAL A 18 3.33 -2.66 2.86
CA VAL A 18 2.41 -2.84 1.74
C VAL A 18 3.01 -3.91 0.84
N THR A 19 2.56 -5.16 0.99
CA THR A 19 3.14 -6.30 0.29
C THR A 19 2.20 -6.81 -0.80
N ARG A 20 2.62 -6.74 -2.06
CA ARG A 20 1.84 -7.21 -3.22
C ARG A 20 0.41 -6.64 -3.24
N PRO A 21 0.25 -5.31 -3.28
CA PRO A 21 -1.07 -4.72 -3.33
C PRO A 21 -1.80 -5.15 -4.60
N VAL A 22 -3.05 -5.61 -4.46
CA VAL A 22 -3.93 -5.94 -5.59
C VAL A 22 -5.24 -5.17 -5.44
N LEU A 23 -5.59 -4.40 -6.47
CA LEU A 23 -6.93 -3.83 -6.58
C LEU A 23 -7.81 -4.77 -7.42
N PRO A 24 -9.05 -5.06 -6.98
CA PRO A 24 -10.03 -5.69 -7.84
C PRO A 24 -10.21 -4.91 -9.14
N SER A 25 -10.46 -5.59 -10.27
CA SER A 25 -10.53 -4.96 -11.60
C SER A 25 -11.62 -3.90 -11.76
N PHE A 26 -12.62 -3.89 -10.88
CA PHE A 26 -13.69 -2.89 -10.84
C PHE A 26 -13.34 -1.64 -10.03
N ILE A 27 -12.17 -1.60 -9.37
CA ILE A 27 -11.69 -0.48 -8.56
C ILE A 27 -10.45 0.12 -9.24
N SER A 28 -10.57 1.36 -9.72
CA SER A 28 -9.43 2.12 -10.25
C SER A 28 -8.58 2.74 -9.15
N GLU A 29 -9.21 3.17 -8.05
CA GLU A 29 -8.58 3.91 -6.96
C GLU A 29 -9.17 3.53 -5.61
N LEU A 30 -8.35 3.58 -4.56
CA LEU A 30 -8.75 3.31 -3.19
C LEU A 30 -7.96 4.17 -2.21
N ASP A 31 -8.68 4.89 -1.35
CA ASP A 31 -8.11 5.73 -0.30
C ASP A 31 -8.27 5.08 1.08
N PHE A 32 -7.16 4.94 1.81
CA PHE A 32 -7.17 4.68 3.23
C PHE A 32 -6.77 5.94 3.98
N ARG A 33 -7.67 6.39 4.85
CA ARG A 33 -7.45 7.59 5.65
C ARG A 33 -7.33 7.24 7.12
N ARG A 34 -6.46 7.98 7.80
CA ARG A 34 -6.20 7.97 9.23
C ARG A 34 -5.82 6.58 9.76
N ILE A 35 -4.99 5.86 9.00
CA ILE A 35 -4.40 4.60 9.49
C ILE A 35 -3.50 4.95 10.67
N LYS A 36 -3.76 4.35 11.83
CA LYS A 36 -2.95 4.58 13.02
C LYS A 36 -1.91 3.46 13.17
N VAL A 37 -0.63 3.83 13.29
CA VAL A 37 0.50 2.92 13.50
C VAL A 37 1.35 3.48 14.64
N GLY A 38 1.27 2.84 15.82
CA GLY A 38 1.83 3.41 17.04
C GLY A 38 1.23 4.79 17.32
N ASP A 39 2.09 5.79 17.46
CA ASP A 39 1.71 7.20 17.66
C ASP A 39 1.57 7.99 16.35
N SER A 40 1.79 7.34 15.20
CA SER A 40 1.69 7.98 13.89
C SER A 40 0.31 7.79 13.26
N VAL A 41 -0.07 8.73 12.40
CA VAL A 41 -1.28 8.67 11.57
C VAL A 41 -0.90 8.91 10.11
N ILE A 42 -1.33 8.02 9.23
CA ILE A 42 -0.97 8.03 7.81
C ILE A 42 -2.19 7.86 6.90
N ASP A 43 -2.17 8.58 5.78
CA ASP A 43 -3.13 8.44 4.68
C ASP A 43 -2.41 7.82 3.46
N LEU A 44 -2.98 6.76 2.91
CA LEU A 44 -2.46 6.06 1.73
C LEU A 44 -3.48 6.12 0.59
N HIS A 45 -2.98 6.38 -0.62
CA HIS A 45 -3.73 6.31 -1.85
C HIS A 45 -3.19 5.19 -2.73
N PHE A 46 -4.09 4.35 -3.22
CA PHE A 46 -3.79 3.29 -4.17
C PHE A 46 -4.47 3.61 -5.48
N ALA A 47 -3.73 3.54 -6.59
CA ALA A 47 -4.27 3.72 -7.93
C ALA A 47 -3.77 2.60 -8.84
N SER A 48 -4.64 2.01 -9.66
CA SER A 48 -4.19 1.12 -10.72
C SER A 48 -3.64 1.94 -11.87
N THR A 49 -2.41 1.64 -12.30
CA THR A 49 -1.76 2.27 -13.47
C THR A 49 -2.09 1.54 -14.77
N GLY A 50 -2.94 0.51 -14.72
CA GLY A 50 -3.18 -0.43 -15.81
C GLY A 50 -2.24 -1.64 -15.77
N GLN A 51 -2.56 -2.68 -16.56
CA GLN A 51 -1.76 -3.92 -16.65
C GLN A 51 -1.50 -4.66 -15.31
N GLY A 52 -2.36 -4.45 -14.31
CA GLY A 52 -2.23 -5.12 -13.00
C GLY A 52 -1.21 -4.49 -12.05
N GLU A 53 -0.61 -3.35 -12.42
CA GLU A 53 0.26 -2.57 -11.54
C GLU A 53 -0.55 -1.62 -10.66
N ILE A 54 -0.10 -1.47 -9.41
CA ILE A 54 -0.70 -0.59 -8.41
C ILE A 54 0.35 0.41 -7.94
N GLN A 55 0.06 1.70 -8.12
CA GLN A 55 0.81 2.78 -7.51
C GLN A 55 0.31 3.02 -6.09
N VAL A 56 1.24 3.22 -5.16
CA VAL A 56 0.96 3.54 -3.76
C VAL A 56 1.59 4.89 -3.44
N GLU A 57 0.79 5.81 -2.94
CA GLU A 57 1.20 7.15 -2.57
C GLU A 57 0.88 7.42 -1.09
N VAL A 58 1.84 8.01 -0.38
CA VAL A 58 1.62 8.52 0.98
C VAL A 58 1.13 9.96 0.87
N ARG A 59 -0.15 10.18 1.15
CA ARG A 59 -0.77 11.52 1.04
C ARG A 59 -0.56 12.39 2.28
N ASN A 60 -0.48 11.76 3.45
CA ASN A 60 -0.24 12.44 4.72
C ASN A 60 0.50 11.51 5.65
N ASN A 61 1.50 12.02 6.37
CA ASN A 61 2.22 11.28 7.40
C ASN A 61 2.46 12.21 8.60
N THR A 62 1.70 12.01 9.65
CA THR A 62 1.90 12.68 10.94
C THR A 62 2.59 11.71 11.88
N GLY A 63 3.85 11.96 12.21
CA GLY A 63 4.67 11.10 13.06
C GLY A 63 5.92 10.60 12.33
N SER A 64 6.40 9.42 12.71
CA SER A 64 7.66 8.85 12.21
C SER A 64 7.48 7.48 11.56
N VAL A 65 6.25 7.12 11.18
CA VAL A 65 5.98 5.84 10.51
C VAL A 65 6.67 5.81 9.14
N LYS A 66 7.39 4.72 8.89
CA LYS A 66 8.00 4.43 7.59
C LYS A 66 7.11 3.48 6.80
N VAL A 67 6.82 3.83 5.56
CA VAL A 67 6.09 2.94 4.63
C VAL A 67 7.08 2.18 3.78
N GLU A 68 6.92 0.86 3.73
CA GLU A 68 7.74 -0.02 2.91
C GLU A 68 6.84 -0.78 1.95
N VAL A 69 7.03 -0.54 0.65
CA VAL A 69 6.21 -1.09 -0.42
C VAL A 69 7.01 -2.16 -1.17
N GLU A 70 6.52 -3.39 -1.16
CA GLU A 70 7.06 -4.50 -1.95
C GLU A 70 6.11 -4.79 -3.12
N GLN A 71 6.54 -4.38 -4.31
CA GLN A 71 5.80 -4.60 -5.56
C GLN A 71 6.05 -6.00 -6.11
N GLN A 72 5.10 -6.53 -6.90
CA GLN A 72 5.39 -7.73 -7.69
C GLN A 72 6.40 -7.39 -8.79
N GLU A 73 7.55 -8.05 -8.79
CA GLU A 73 8.44 -8.01 -9.95
C GLU A 73 7.69 -8.62 -11.14
N LYS A 74 7.46 -7.82 -12.19
CA LYS A 74 6.99 -8.31 -13.49
C LYS A 74 7.98 -9.38 -13.96
N ARG A 75 7.61 -10.66 -13.93
CA ARG A 75 8.27 -11.66 -14.77
C ARG A 75 7.97 -11.28 -16.22
N LEU A 76 8.93 -10.65 -16.89
CA LEU A 76 8.97 -10.65 -18.35
C LEU A 76 9.22 -12.11 -18.77
N GLU A 77 8.18 -12.83 -19.16
CA GLU A 77 8.36 -13.98 -20.04
C GLU A 77 8.59 -13.43 -21.45
N ALA A 78 9.81 -13.60 -21.95
CA ALA A 78 10.15 -13.37 -23.34
C ALA A 78 9.44 -14.43 -24.19
N ALA A 79 8.64 -13.98 -25.15
CA ALA A 79 8.08 -14.80 -26.24
C ALA A 79 8.88 -14.54 -27.52
#